data_AF-A0A6P6WVS9-F1
#
_entry.id   AF-A0A6P6WVS9-F1
#
_cell.length_a   1.000
_cell.length_b   1.000
_cell.length_c   1.000
_cell.angle_alpha   90.00
_cell.angle_beta   90.00
_cell.angle_gamma   90.00
#
_symmetry.space_group_name_H-M   'P 1'
#
loop_
_entity.id
_entity.type
_entity.pdbx_description
1 polymer ?
#
loop_
_entity_poly.entity_id
_entity_poly.type
_entity_poly.pdbx_seq_one_letter_code
_entity_poly.pdbx_strand_id
1 'polypeptide(L)'
;MLELKSISKIPPKIISNFLLICLAWHLIILELGSTVSAIRKDVSLQENRHCRTTVQGRYLLSDDNGYVCDALSVDPKSRCCPIRGEQFSCHGCNLVSQCCNSYEYCVSCCLNPARTQKDLVLKLKTAKPVSAGTYSSIFDYCAGRCRHNSESVVHENAYLSDFHHCFSLPSNSSGDSDVQIEARLVGIKIIAGRQGESCDSVCKSNGQSCVPNKLALLNQCQIMQKYFSCKGSCLASIGADQPAEVVDDAPNDLNPGACLYTEKQSILSCDGSHQHTRRLCPCA
;
A
#
# COMPACT_ATOMS: atom_id res chain seq x y z
N MET A 1 -84.69 45.87 -10.76
CA MET A 1 -85.04 47.21 -10.24
C MET A 1 -83.88 47.67 -9.38
N LEU A 2 -83.41 48.92 -9.63
CA LEU A 2 -82.30 49.65 -8.99
C LEU A 2 -80.91 49.31 -9.57
N GLU A 3 -80.47 49.99 -10.63
CA GLU A 3 -80.02 51.39 -10.79
C GLU A 3 -78.51 51.56 -10.54
N LEU A 4 -77.85 52.07 -11.59
CA LEU A 4 -76.48 52.55 -11.58
C LEU A 4 -76.36 53.72 -10.60
N LYS A 5 -75.21 53.84 -9.92
CA LYS A 5 -74.75 55.16 -9.48
C LYS A 5 -73.23 55.33 -9.58
N SER A 6 -72.88 56.03 -10.64
CA SER A 6 -71.96 57.17 -10.69
C SER A 6 -70.49 56.95 -10.31
N ILE A 7 -69.67 56.98 -11.37
CA ILE A 7 -68.25 57.31 -11.38
C ILE A 7 -68.06 58.72 -10.81
N SER A 8 -67.43 58.84 -9.63
CA SER A 8 -66.93 60.12 -9.11
C SER A 8 -65.40 60.16 -9.15
N LYS A 9 -64.93 61.04 -10.03
CA LYS A 9 -63.59 61.63 -10.20
C LYS A 9 -62.64 61.45 -9.00
N ILE A 10 -61.54 60.72 -9.23
CA ILE A 10 -60.39 60.66 -8.34
C ILE A 10 -59.45 61.85 -8.67
N PRO A 11 -58.98 62.65 -7.69
CA PRO A 11 -58.18 63.85 -7.93
C PRO A 11 -56.75 63.55 -8.47
N PRO A 12 -56.16 64.46 -9.28
CA PRO A 12 -54.89 64.23 -9.97
C PRO A 12 -53.66 64.06 -9.05
N LYS A 13 -53.78 64.41 -7.76
CA LYS A 13 -52.71 64.20 -6.77
C LYS A 13 -52.52 62.74 -6.36
N ILE A 14 -53.53 61.88 -6.52
CA ILE A 14 -53.44 60.45 -6.14
C ILE A 14 -52.70 59.65 -7.22
N ILE A 15 -52.87 60.01 -8.49
CA ILE A 15 -52.21 59.37 -9.63
C ILE A 15 -50.70 59.67 -9.63
N SER A 16 -50.31 60.91 -9.28
CA SER A 16 -48.90 61.31 -9.16
C SER A 16 -48.18 60.58 -8.02
N ASN A 17 -48.87 60.33 -6.90
CA ASN A 17 -48.28 59.62 -5.77
C ASN A 17 -48.17 58.10 -6.07
N PHE A 18 -49.13 57.53 -6.80
CA PHE A 18 -49.06 56.14 -7.25
C PHE A 18 -47.94 55.91 -8.27
N LEU A 19 -47.71 56.85 -9.20
CA LEU A 19 -46.59 56.78 -10.15
C LEU A 19 -45.23 56.91 -9.45
N LEU A 20 -45.11 57.80 -8.45
CA LEU A 20 -43.88 57.93 -7.65
C LEU A 20 -43.60 56.67 -6.81
N ILE A 21 -44.64 56.06 -6.25
CA ILE A 21 -44.53 54.82 -5.47
C ILE A 21 -44.17 53.64 -6.40
N CYS A 22 -44.76 53.55 -7.60
CA CYS A 22 -44.39 52.52 -8.58
C CYS A 22 -42.94 52.68 -9.10
N LEU A 23 -42.49 53.92 -9.35
CA LEU A 23 -41.09 54.19 -9.73
C LEU A 23 -40.11 53.90 -8.58
N ALA A 24 -40.47 54.23 -7.34
CA ALA A 24 -39.68 53.88 -6.16
C ALA A 24 -39.62 52.37 -5.92
N TRP A 25 -40.72 51.64 -6.16
CA TRP A 25 -40.74 50.17 -6.07
C TRP A 25 -39.91 49.52 -7.19
N HIS A 26 -39.94 50.05 -8.42
CA HIS A 26 -39.07 49.57 -9.49
C HIS A 26 -37.57 49.83 -9.22
N LEU A 27 -37.22 50.99 -8.63
CA LEU A 27 -35.85 51.29 -8.21
C LEU A 27 -35.39 50.38 -7.05
N ILE A 28 -36.26 50.07 -6.09
CA ILE A 28 -35.97 49.13 -4.98
C ILE A 28 -35.83 47.68 -5.48
N ILE A 29 -36.61 47.25 -6.48
CA ILE A 29 -36.48 45.91 -7.08
C ILE A 29 -35.19 45.78 -7.90
N LEU A 30 -34.70 46.87 -8.51
CA LEU A 30 -33.40 46.91 -9.21
C LEU A 30 -32.19 46.91 -8.27
N GLU A 31 -32.32 47.45 -7.05
CA GLU A 31 -31.26 47.43 -6.02
C GLU A 31 -31.22 46.10 -5.22
N LEU A 32 -32.33 45.35 -5.13
CA LEU A 32 -32.35 44.02 -4.50
C LEU A 32 -32.00 42.86 -5.46
N GLY A 33 -31.79 43.14 -6.74
CA GLY A 33 -31.57 42.14 -7.78
C GLY A 33 -30.12 41.97 -8.20
N SER A 34 -29.15 41.88 -7.27
CA SER A 34 -27.76 41.50 -7.59
C SER A 34 -26.98 40.98 -6.38
N THR A 35 -27.57 40.15 -5.53
CA THR A 35 -26.74 39.10 -4.93
C THR A 35 -26.60 37.99 -5.96
N VAL A 36 -25.65 38.18 -6.89
CA VAL A 36 -25.04 37.03 -7.55
C VAL A 36 -24.39 36.24 -6.42
N SER A 37 -25.15 35.33 -5.83
CA SER A 37 -24.58 34.17 -5.18
C SER A 37 -23.93 33.39 -6.31
N ALA A 38 -22.69 33.78 -6.62
CA ALA A 38 -21.74 32.83 -7.14
C ALA A 38 -21.68 31.76 -6.05
N ILE A 39 -22.46 30.70 -6.26
CA ILE A 39 -22.23 29.43 -5.60
C ILE A 39 -20.83 29.02 -6.07
N ARG A 40 -19.80 29.53 -5.38
CA ARG A 40 -18.51 28.87 -5.31
C ARG A 40 -18.84 27.52 -4.71
N LYS A 41 -19.03 26.53 -5.60
CA LYS A 41 -18.65 25.16 -5.29
C LYS A 41 -17.24 25.24 -4.71
N ASP A 42 -17.06 24.55 -3.58
CA ASP A 42 -15.80 24.39 -2.87
C ASP A 42 -15.33 25.57 -2.01
N VAL A 43 -16.17 25.98 -1.05
CA VAL A 43 -15.63 26.06 0.31
C VAL A 43 -15.84 24.68 0.90
N SER A 44 -14.87 23.79 0.67
CA SER A 44 -14.58 22.76 1.64
C SER A 44 -14.53 23.50 2.98
N LEU A 45 -15.50 23.23 3.85
CA LEU A 45 -15.24 23.29 5.28
C LEU A 45 -14.00 22.42 5.43
N GLN A 46 -12.83 23.05 5.42
CA GLN A 46 -11.58 22.41 5.71
C GLN A 46 -11.77 21.95 7.15
N GLU A 47 -12.27 20.73 7.31
CA GLU A 47 -12.29 20.04 8.59
C GLU A 47 -10.92 20.33 9.16
N ASN A 48 -10.89 20.95 10.34
CA ASN A 48 -9.67 21.24 11.06
C ASN A 48 -9.14 19.89 11.56
N ARG A 49 -8.73 19.06 10.61
CA ARG A 49 -8.40 17.66 10.77
C ARG A 49 -6.97 17.66 11.25
N HIS A 50 -6.83 17.19 12.48
CA HIS A 50 -5.53 17.07 13.10
C HIS A 50 -4.92 15.74 12.65
N CYS A 51 -3.70 15.79 12.11
CA CYS A 51 -2.99 14.59 11.73
C CYS A 51 -2.36 13.92 12.95
N ARG A 52 -2.25 12.60 12.86
CA ARG A 52 -1.41 11.82 13.77
C ARG A 52 -0.05 11.66 13.14
N THR A 53 1.00 11.73 13.95
CA THR A 53 2.38 11.69 13.47
C THR A 53 3.21 10.68 14.26
N THR A 54 4.25 10.17 13.62
CA THR A 54 5.24 9.31 14.28
C THR A 54 6.04 10.10 15.31
N VAL A 55 6.32 9.51 16.48
CA VAL A 55 6.98 10.19 17.62
C VAL A 55 8.39 9.65 17.90
N GLN A 56 8.95 8.80 17.03
CA GLN A 56 10.25 8.15 17.27
C GLN A 56 11.45 8.84 16.59
N GLY A 57 11.27 9.45 15.41
CA GLY A 57 12.35 10.11 14.69
C GLY A 57 12.80 11.43 15.32
N ARG A 58 14.11 11.69 15.27
CA ARG A 58 14.70 12.98 15.73
C ARG A 58 14.47 14.11 14.72
N TYR A 59 14.56 13.81 13.43
CA TYR A 59 14.58 14.82 12.37
C TYR A 59 13.39 14.70 11.41
N LEU A 60 12.94 13.47 11.15
CA LEU A 60 11.83 13.21 10.25
C LEU A 60 10.61 12.75 11.05
N LEU A 61 9.44 12.97 10.47
CA LEU A 61 8.20 12.35 10.90
C LEU A 61 7.33 12.00 9.70
N SER A 62 6.51 10.96 9.86
CA SER A 62 5.44 10.61 8.94
C SER A 62 4.09 10.93 9.59
N ASP A 63 3.19 11.52 8.81
CA ASP A 63 1.80 11.72 9.22
C ASP A 63 0.86 10.59 8.74
N ASP A 64 -0.39 10.59 9.21
CA ASP A 64 -1.42 9.62 8.83
C ASP A 64 -2.03 9.85 7.45
N ASN A 65 -1.69 10.96 6.79
CA ASN A 65 -1.94 11.16 5.36
C ASN A 65 -0.84 10.51 4.50
N GLY A 66 0.26 10.06 5.11
CA GLY A 66 1.35 9.37 4.43
C GLY A 66 2.44 10.30 3.89
N TYR A 67 2.51 11.55 4.33
CA TYR A 67 3.61 12.46 4.01
C TYR A 67 4.73 12.33 5.03
N VAL A 68 5.98 12.45 4.56
CA VAL A 68 7.18 12.51 5.40
C VAL A 68 7.77 13.91 5.29
N CYS A 69 8.07 14.52 6.43
CA CYS A 69 8.64 15.86 6.48
C CYS A 69 9.60 16.03 7.66
N ASP A 70 10.37 17.11 7.65
CA ASP A 70 11.20 17.49 8.78
C ASP A 70 10.32 17.88 9.97
N ALA A 71 10.74 17.51 11.19
CA ALA A 71 10.00 17.78 12.41
C ALA A 71 9.71 19.27 12.64
N LEU A 72 10.56 20.16 12.15
CA LEU A 72 10.40 21.61 12.24
C LEU A 72 9.42 22.17 11.20
N SER A 73 9.12 21.40 10.15
CA SER A 73 8.26 21.82 9.04
C SER A 73 6.77 21.47 9.23
N VAL A 74 6.43 20.76 10.30
CA VAL A 74 5.05 20.41 10.64
C VAL A 74 4.23 21.63 10.98
N ASP A 75 3.00 21.67 10.46
CA ASP A 75 2.06 22.73 10.79
C ASP A 75 1.69 22.68 12.28
N PRO A 76 1.92 23.75 13.07
CA PRO A 76 1.67 23.74 14.51
C PRO A 76 0.20 23.51 14.88
N LYS A 77 -0.73 23.90 14.01
CA LYS A 77 -2.17 23.84 14.28
C LYS A 77 -2.77 22.47 13.97
N SER A 78 -2.58 21.98 12.75
CA SER A 78 -3.09 20.69 12.27
C SER A 78 -2.19 19.51 12.62
N ARG A 79 -0.93 19.73 12.99
CA ARG A 79 0.09 18.69 13.22
C ARG A 79 0.39 17.84 11.98
N CYS A 80 -0.05 18.25 10.80
CA CYS A 80 0.19 17.56 9.54
C CYS A 80 1.53 17.98 8.92
N CYS A 81 2.11 17.10 8.11
CA CYS A 81 3.19 17.48 7.22
C CYS A 81 2.67 18.41 6.12
N PRO A 82 3.50 19.33 5.61
CA PRO A 82 3.14 20.10 4.43
C PRO A 82 2.95 19.16 3.24
N ILE A 83 1.94 19.45 2.41
CA ILE A 83 1.63 18.68 1.19
C ILE A 83 2.70 19.00 0.14
N ARG A 84 3.89 18.42 0.29
CA ARG A 84 5.05 18.57 -0.57
C ARG A 84 5.76 17.22 -0.71
N GLY A 85 6.23 16.93 -1.91
CA GLY A 85 6.87 15.65 -2.22
C GLY A 85 5.88 14.52 -2.50
N GLU A 86 6.37 13.30 -2.48
CA GLU A 86 5.59 12.10 -2.79
C GLU A 86 4.80 11.61 -1.57
N GLN A 87 3.50 11.42 -1.74
CA GLN A 87 2.67 10.73 -0.76
C GLN A 87 3.03 9.24 -0.72
N PHE A 88 3.12 8.66 0.48
CA PHE A 88 3.52 7.27 0.69
C PHE A 88 4.92 6.95 0.15
N SER A 89 5.86 7.88 0.32
CA SER A 89 7.22 7.73 -0.16
C SER A 89 7.89 6.51 0.49
N CYS A 90 8.46 5.66 -0.36
CA CYS A 90 9.23 4.47 0.02
C CYS A 90 10.74 4.72 -0.09
N HIS A 91 11.19 5.95 0.14
CA HIS A 91 12.61 6.28 0.09
C HIS A 91 13.41 5.44 1.09
N GLY A 92 14.51 4.82 0.64
CA GLY A 92 15.31 3.93 1.50
C GLY A 92 14.60 2.62 1.89
N CYS A 93 13.54 2.25 1.17
CA CYS A 93 12.85 0.97 1.36
C CYS A 93 13.21 -0.03 0.27
N ASN A 94 13.53 -1.25 0.69
CA ASN A 94 13.52 -2.40 -0.18
C ASN A 94 12.08 -2.95 -0.24
N LEU A 95 11.38 -2.63 -1.33
CA LEU A 95 9.98 -3.02 -1.54
C LEU A 95 9.76 -4.53 -1.58
N VAL A 96 10.82 -5.29 -1.85
CA VAL A 96 10.76 -6.74 -1.90
C VAL A 96 10.70 -7.34 -0.50
N SER A 97 11.65 -6.96 0.37
CA SER A 97 11.63 -7.38 1.78
C SER A 97 10.57 -6.64 2.59
N GLN A 98 10.01 -5.55 2.03
CA GLN A 98 9.10 -4.63 2.72
C GLN A 98 9.73 -4.10 4.01
N CYS A 99 11.04 -3.83 3.92
CA CYS A 99 11.85 -3.29 4.99
C CYS A 99 12.56 -2.03 4.50
N CYS A 100 12.74 -1.08 5.41
CA CYS A 100 13.36 0.21 5.16
C CYS A 100 14.48 0.45 6.18
N ASN A 101 15.39 1.34 5.82
CA ASN A 101 16.44 1.83 6.71
C ASN A 101 16.01 3.01 7.60
N SER A 102 14.84 3.58 7.35
CA SER A 102 14.23 4.65 8.15
C SER A 102 12.83 4.26 8.59
N TYR A 103 12.52 4.54 9.85
CA TYR A 103 11.23 4.28 10.46
C TYR A 103 10.12 5.09 9.78
N GLU A 104 10.34 6.38 9.54
CA GLU A 104 9.34 7.30 9.00
C GLU A 104 8.97 6.94 7.56
N TYR A 105 9.97 6.62 6.73
CA TYR A 105 9.72 6.12 5.38
C TYR A 105 9.09 4.73 5.37
N CYS A 106 9.40 3.86 6.34
CA CYS A 106 8.66 2.61 6.51
C CYS A 106 7.17 2.85 6.76
N VAL A 107 6.84 3.75 7.69
CA VAL A 107 5.43 4.06 8.03
C VAL A 107 4.72 4.67 6.81
N SER A 108 5.33 5.65 6.16
CA SER A 108 4.78 6.27 4.95
C SER A 108 4.56 5.25 3.83
N CYS A 109 5.55 4.41 3.53
CA CYS A 109 5.46 3.37 2.50
C CYS A 109 4.37 2.32 2.83
N CYS A 110 4.28 1.93 4.11
CA CYS A 110 3.28 0.98 4.60
C CYS A 110 1.85 1.51 4.47
N LEU A 111 1.62 2.82 4.64
CA LEU A 111 0.30 3.43 4.51
C LEU A 111 -0.26 3.34 3.08
N ASN A 112 0.58 3.06 2.08
CA ASN A 112 0.16 2.93 0.70
C ASN A 112 -0.88 1.80 0.53
N PRO A 113 -2.10 2.07 0.02
CA PRO A 113 -3.10 1.04 -0.21
C PRO A 113 -2.66 -0.07 -1.17
N ALA A 114 -1.71 0.20 -2.07
CA ALA A 114 -1.14 -0.80 -2.97
C ALA A 114 -0.20 -1.79 -2.25
N ARG A 115 0.24 -1.46 -1.03
CA ARG A 115 1.14 -2.29 -0.21
C ARG A 115 0.40 -2.95 0.95
N THR A 116 -0.58 -2.27 1.51
CA THR A 116 -1.27 -2.70 2.72
C THR A 116 -2.78 -2.63 2.54
N GLN A 117 -3.43 -3.79 2.56
CA GLN A 117 -4.88 -3.88 2.47
C GLN A 117 -5.54 -3.64 3.83
N LYS A 118 -6.43 -2.65 3.89
CA LYS A 118 -7.13 -2.21 5.11
C LYS A 118 -7.86 -3.34 5.83
N ASP A 119 -8.64 -4.14 5.10
CA ASP A 119 -9.52 -5.15 5.67
C ASP A 119 -8.75 -6.34 6.27
N LEU A 120 -7.56 -6.61 5.74
CA LEU A 120 -6.67 -7.64 6.24
C LEU A 120 -5.99 -7.19 7.54
N VAL A 121 -5.48 -5.96 7.55
CA VAL A 121 -4.66 -5.43 8.64
C VAL A 121 -5.45 -5.15 9.92
N LEU A 122 -6.66 -4.59 9.81
CA LEU A 122 -7.45 -4.23 10.98
C LEU A 122 -7.97 -5.45 11.76
N LYS A 123 -7.93 -6.65 11.16
CA LYS A 123 -8.28 -7.92 11.81
C LYS A 123 -7.10 -8.56 12.55
N LEU A 124 -5.87 -8.05 12.34
CA LEU A 124 -4.68 -8.61 12.98
C LEU A 124 -4.58 -8.15 14.42
N LYS A 125 -4.10 -9.06 15.28
CA LYS A 125 -3.77 -8.74 16.67
C LYS A 125 -2.48 -7.93 16.74
N THR A 126 -2.45 -6.97 17.65
CA THR A 126 -1.30 -6.10 17.88
C THR A 126 -0.08 -6.87 18.43
N ALA A 127 -0.31 -7.98 19.13
CA ALA A 127 0.73 -8.81 19.69
C ALA A 127 0.33 -10.30 19.71
N LYS A 128 1.30 -11.18 20.00
CA LYS A 128 1.10 -12.64 20.11
C LYS A 128 0.09 -13.11 21.19
N PRO A 129 -0.01 -12.52 22.40
CA PRO A 129 -0.90 -13.05 23.42
C PRO A 129 -2.37 -12.99 22.99
N VAL A 130 -3.17 -13.97 23.43
CA VAL A 130 -4.58 -14.11 23.04
C VAL A 130 -5.42 -12.89 23.42
N SER A 131 -5.06 -12.21 24.52
CA SER A 131 -5.66 -10.99 25.03
C SER A 131 -5.29 -9.71 24.26
N ALA A 132 -4.38 -9.78 23.29
CA ALA A 132 -4.00 -8.61 22.50
C ALA A 132 -5.18 -8.12 21.65
N GLY A 133 -5.47 -6.82 21.76
CA GLY A 133 -6.43 -6.13 20.90
C GLY A 133 -5.98 -6.07 19.44
N THR A 134 -6.83 -5.52 18.58
CA THR A 134 -6.52 -5.24 17.17
C THR A 134 -6.07 -3.79 16.98
N TYR A 135 -5.58 -3.47 15.78
CA TYR A 135 -5.22 -2.10 15.42
C TYR A 135 -6.47 -1.25 15.16
N SER A 136 -6.48 -0.02 15.67
CA SER A 136 -7.58 0.95 15.47
C SER A 136 -7.58 1.59 14.07
N SER A 137 -6.44 1.62 13.40
CA SER A 137 -6.31 2.19 12.05
C SER A 137 -5.08 1.64 11.33
N ILE A 138 -5.00 1.87 10.01
CA ILE A 138 -3.83 1.47 9.20
C ILE A 138 -2.57 2.17 9.70
N PHE A 139 -2.67 3.44 10.11
CA PHE A 139 -1.52 4.15 10.67
C PHE A 139 -1.04 3.51 11.97
N ASP A 140 -1.93 3.07 12.87
CA ASP A 140 -1.50 2.40 14.11
C ASP A 140 -0.81 1.06 13.81
N TYR A 141 -1.30 0.35 12.79
CA TYR A 141 -0.64 -0.84 12.29
C TYR A 141 0.76 -0.54 11.74
N CYS A 142 0.88 0.41 10.81
CA CYS A 142 2.16 0.75 10.19
C CYS A 142 3.14 1.29 11.22
N ALA A 143 2.70 2.22 12.08
CA ALA A 143 3.50 2.78 13.16
C ALA A 143 3.96 1.72 14.17
N GLY A 144 3.15 0.70 14.44
CA GLY A 144 3.51 -0.41 15.31
C GLY A 144 4.43 -1.43 14.64
N ARG A 145 4.10 -1.85 13.41
CA ARG A 145 4.82 -2.92 12.69
C ARG A 145 6.20 -2.49 12.24
N CYS A 146 6.36 -1.25 11.77
CA CYS A 146 7.65 -0.68 11.35
C CYS A 146 8.65 -0.48 12.51
N ARG A 147 8.24 -0.65 13.77
CA ARG A 147 9.19 -0.66 14.88
C ARG A 147 10.10 -1.88 14.78
N HIS A 148 11.30 -1.76 15.35
CA HIS A 148 12.23 -2.89 15.46
C HIS A 148 11.52 -4.11 16.05
N ASN A 149 11.72 -5.26 15.43
CA ASN A 149 11.12 -6.51 15.85
C ASN A 149 12.19 -7.60 16.01
N SER A 150 11.83 -8.68 16.70
CA SER A 150 12.74 -9.79 16.96
C SER A 150 13.23 -10.49 15.67
N GLU A 151 12.54 -10.31 14.54
CA GLU A 151 12.93 -10.88 13.23
C GLU A 151 14.02 -10.03 12.56
N SER A 152 14.15 -8.75 12.94
CA SER A 152 15.14 -7.80 12.41
C SER A 152 16.45 -7.75 13.19
N VAL A 153 16.56 -8.51 14.30
CA VAL A 153 17.74 -8.53 15.20
C VAL A 153 18.39 -9.91 15.25
N VAL A 154 19.72 -9.91 15.36
CA VAL A 154 20.63 -11.04 15.44
C VAL A 154 21.38 -10.93 16.77
N HIS A 155 21.45 -12.03 17.53
CA HIS A 155 22.04 -12.05 18.88
C HIS A 155 21.50 -10.95 19.80
N GLU A 156 20.19 -10.71 19.74
CA GLU A 156 19.40 -9.78 20.58
C GLU A 156 19.77 -8.28 20.48
N ASN A 157 20.94 -7.91 19.94
CA ASN A 157 21.47 -6.55 19.99
C ASN A 157 22.09 -6.02 18.68
N ALA A 158 22.17 -6.83 17.62
CA ALA A 158 22.67 -6.38 16.31
C ALA A 158 21.55 -6.47 15.28
N TYR A 159 21.37 -5.46 14.42
CA TYR A 159 20.42 -5.59 13.31
C TYR A 159 20.96 -6.55 12.25
N LEU A 160 20.07 -7.36 11.66
CA LEU A 160 20.42 -8.26 10.55
C LEU A 160 20.94 -7.49 9.33
N SER A 161 20.44 -6.27 9.15
CA SER A 161 20.71 -5.39 8.02
C SER A 161 20.39 -3.94 8.39
N ASP A 162 20.92 -3.00 7.61
CA ASP A 162 20.49 -1.60 7.66
C ASP A 162 18.98 -1.46 7.41
N PHE A 163 18.36 -2.39 6.70
CA PHE A 163 16.91 -2.45 6.46
C PHE A 163 16.18 -3.21 7.58
N HIS A 164 16.01 -2.60 8.75
CA HIS A 164 15.45 -3.24 9.94
C HIS A 164 14.04 -2.74 10.33
N HIS A 165 13.49 -1.74 9.62
CA HIS A 165 12.12 -1.29 9.80
C HIS A 165 11.21 -1.98 8.79
N CYS A 166 10.47 -3.01 9.19
CA CYS A 166 9.69 -3.84 8.27
C CYS A 166 8.19 -3.73 8.50
N PHE A 167 7.39 -3.75 7.44
CA PHE A 167 5.92 -3.72 7.50
C PHE A 167 5.25 -4.99 6.95
N SER A 168 6.02 -6.02 6.63
CA SER A 168 5.47 -7.29 6.12
C SER A 168 4.61 -8.02 7.15
N LEU A 169 3.60 -8.73 6.65
CA LEU A 169 2.72 -9.55 7.46
C LEU A 169 3.47 -10.78 8.01
N PRO A 170 3.30 -11.13 9.30
CA PRO A 170 3.90 -12.32 9.88
C PRO A 170 3.29 -13.59 9.26
N SER A 171 4.15 -14.57 8.93
CA SER A 171 3.80 -15.82 8.23
C SER A 171 2.97 -16.83 9.05
N ASN A 172 2.50 -16.47 10.24
CA ASN A 172 1.92 -17.40 11.22
C ASN A 172 0.40 -17.23 11.39
N SER A 173 -0.36 -17.34 10.29
CA SER A 173 -1.71 -17.87 10.39
C SER A 173 -1.80 -19.14 9.54
N SER A 174 -1.75 -20.26 10.23
CA SER A 174 -1.94 -21.63 9.75
C SER A 174 -3.39 -21.89 9.28
N GLY A 175 -3.98 -20.97 8.52
CA GLY A 175 -5.36 -21.05 8.08
C GLY A 175 -5.74 -19.90 7.15
N ASP A 176 -5.04 -19.80 6.01
CA ASP A 176 -5.56 -19.47 4.66
C ASP A 176 -4.33 -19.16 3.78
N SER A 177 -3.67 -20.22 3.31
CA SER A 177 -2.31 -20.17 2.78
C SER A 177 -2.19 -19.47 1.43
N ASP A 178 -3.25 -19.43 0.62
CA ASP A 178 -3.13 -18.91 -0.74
C ASP A 178 -3.18 -17.38 -0.78
N VAL A 179 -4.12 -16.77 -0.04
CA VAL A 179 -4.30 -15.31 0.00
C VAL A 179 -3.06 -14.60 0.57
N GLN A 180 -2.39 -15.20 1.55
CA GLN A 180 -1.18 -14.63 2.14
C GLN A 180 0.06 -14.80 1.27
N ILE A 181 0.17 -15.92 0.55
CA ILE A 181 1.28 -16.13 -0.39
C ILE A 181 1.12 -15.17 -1.58
N GLU A 182 -0.09 -15.00 -2.09
CA GLU A 182 -0.39 -14.03 -3.15
C GLU A 182 -0.02 -12.61 -2.71
N ALA A 183 -0.44 -12.18 -1.51
CA ALA A 183 -0.06 -10.88 -0.96
C ALA A 183 1.46 -10.67 -0.86
N ARG A 184 2.23 -11.73 -0.54
CA ARG A 184 3.69 -11.67 -0.43
C ARG A 184 4.41 -11.73 -1.78
N LEU A 185 3.73 -12.17 -2.84
CA LEU A 185 4.21 -12.21 -4.22
C LEU A 185 3.67 -11.04 -5.07
N VAL A 186 2.95 -10.09 -4.49
CA VAL A 186 2.48 -8.89 -5.20
C VAL A 186 3.65 -8.15 -5.84
N GLY A 187 3.56 -7.94 -7.15
CA GLY A 187 4.60 -7.26 -7.95
C GLY A 187 5.80 -8.14 -8.30
N ILE A 188 5.76 -9.44 -8.00
CA ILE A 188 6.78 -10.42 -8.40
C ILE A 188 6.25 -11.26 -9.55
N LYS A 189 6.97 -11.27 -10.67
CA LYS A 189 6.71 -12.15 -11.81
C LYS A 189 7.42 -13.48 -11.58
N ILE A 190 6.66 -14.59 -11.55
CA ILE A 190 7.24 -15.93 -11.41
C ILE A 190 7.48 -16.51 -12.80
N ILE A 191 8.71 -16.93 -13.07
CA ILE A 191 9.13 -17.43 -14.38
C ILE A 191 9.81 -18.79 -14.22
N ALA A 192 9.35 -19.77 -14.97
CA ALA A 192 10.07 -21.04 -15.15
C ALA A 192 11.22 -20.82 -16.14
N GLY A 193 12.46 -20.98 -15.68
CA GLY A 193 13.66 -20.88 -16.51
C GLY A 193 13.83 -22.07 -17.46
N ARG A 194 14.77 -21.98 -18.40
CA ARG A 194 15.19 -23.14 -19.19
C ARG A 194 16.17 -24.00 -18.39
N GLN A 195 16.42 -25.20 -18.92
CA GLN A 195 17.40 -26.12 -18.38
C GLN A 195 18.77 -25.44 -18.26
N GLY A 196 19.40 -25.53 -17.09
CA GLY A 196 20.73 -24.97 -16.84
C GLY A 196 20.80 -23.45 -16.68
N GLU A 197 19.68 -22.73 -16.73
CA GLU A 197 19.68 -21.28 -16.51
C GLU A 197 19.62 -20.93 -15.01
N SER A 198 20.36 -19.89 -14.62
CA SER A 198 20.23 -19.26 -13.30
C SER A 198 19.07 -18.27 -13.29
N CYS A 199 18.51 -17.96 -12.12
CA CYS A 199 17.45 -16.97 -12.03
C CYS A 199 17.90 -15.56 -12.40
N ASP A 200 19.17 -15.22 -12.19
CA ASP A 200 19.73 -13.95 -12.70
C ASP A 200 19.63 -13.85 -14.22
N SER A 201 19.97 -14.92 -14.94
CA SER A 201 19.87 -14.95 -16.40
C SER A 201 18.41 -14.90 -16.89
N VAL A 202 17.52 -15.66 -16.25
CA VAL A 202 16.09 -15.72 -16.56
C VAL A 202 15.44 -14.34 -16.37
N CYS A 203 15.65 -13.71 -15.23
CA CYS A 203 15.05 -12.39 -14.96
C CYS A 203 15.65 -11.31 -15.87
N LYS A 204 16.98 -11.32 -16.09
CA LYS A 204 17.65 -10.35 -16.95
C LYS A 204 17.15 -10.41 -18.39
N SER A 205 16.92 -11.60 -18.93
CA SER A 205 16.34 -11.77 -20.28
C SER A 205 14.90 -11.24 -20.39
N ASN A 206 14.21 -11.09 -19.26
CA ASN A 206 12.87 -10.51 -19.15
C ASN A 206 12.89 -9.03 -18.77
N GLY A 207 14.05 -8.37 -18.73
CA GLY A 207 14.18 -6.97 -18.35
C GLY A 207 13.97 -6.69 -16.86
N GLN A 208 14.14 -7.71 -16.01
CA GLN A 208 13.92 -7.67 -14.56
C GLN A 208 15.15 -8.18 -13.81
N SER A 209 15.14 -8.06 -12.47
CA SER A 209 16.19 -8.63 -11.61
C SER A 209 15.66 -9.79 -10.77
N CYS A 210 16.53 -10.73 -10.43
CA CYS A 210 16.16 -11.82 -9.52
C CYS A 210 15.95 -11.30 -8.11
N VAL A 211 14.99 -11.91 -7.42
CA VAL A 211 14.48 -11.46 -6.13
C VAL A 211 14.77 -12.51 -5.05
N PRO A 212 15.97 -12.55 -4.47
CA PRO A 212 16.49 -13.71 -3.72
C PRO A 212 15.68 -14.08 -2.49
N ASN A 213 15.20 -13.10 -1.72
CA ASN A 213 14.37 -13.34 -0.53
C ASN A 213 12.96 -13.90 -0.83
N LYS A 214 12.54 -13.93 -2.11
CA LYS A 214 11.29 -14.58 -2.53
C LYS A 214 11.51 -16.04 -2.93
N LEU A 215 12.75 -16.50 -3.11
CA LEU A 215 13.04 -17.91 -3.38
C LEU A 215 12.49 -18.82 -2.28
N ALA A 216 12.53 -18.39 -1.01
CA ALA A 216 11.98 -19.15 0.12
C ALA A 216 10.47 -19.39 0.03
N LEU A 217 9.73 -18.49 -0.65
CA LEU A 217 8.30 -18.66 -0.91
C LEU A 217 8.04 -19.67 -2.03
N LEU A 218 8.88 -19.64 -3.06
CA LEU A 218 8.79 -20.57 -4.20
C LEU A 218 9.29 -21.97 -3.86
N ASN A 219 10.15 -22.08 -2.84
CA ASN A 219 10.73 -23.31 -2.34
C ASN A 219 9.74 -24.13 -1.49
N GLN A 220 8.52 -24.28 -2.01
CA GLN A 220 7.43 -25.07 -1.46
C GLN A 220 6.85 -25.92 -2.59
N CYS A 221 6.64 -27.21 -2.33
CA CYS A 221 6.13 -28.15 -3.32
C CYS A 221 4.81 -27.67 -3.94
N GLN A 222 3.90 -27.15 -3.10
CA GLN A 222 2.59 -26.66 -3.51
C GLN A 222 2.70 -25.49 -4.50
N ILE A 223 3.73 -24.65 -4.37
CA ILE A 223 3.97 -23.53 -5.28
C ILE A 223 4.61 -24.02 -6.56
N MET A 224 5.63 -24.87 -6.48
CA MET A 224 6.26 -25.46 -7.67
C MET A 224 5.24 -26.20 -8.54
N GLN A 225 4.31 -26.95 -7.94
CA GLN A 225 3.23 -27.65 -8.65
C GLN A 225 2.25 -26.74 -9.41
N LYS A 226 2.24 -25.42 -9.12
CA LYS A 226 1.46 -24.45 -9.92
C LYS A 226 2.14 -24.12 -11.26
N TYR A 227 3.45 -24.33 -11.36
CA TYR A 227 4.27 -23.95 -12.53
C TYR A 227 4.94 -25.15 -13.22
N PHE A 228 5.09 -26.26 -12.50
CA PHE A 228 5.75 -27.48 -12.93
C PHE A 228 4.82 -28.67 -12.75
N SER A 229 5.10 -29.75 -13.48
CA SER A 229 4.34 -30.99 -13.36
C SER A 229 4.70 -31.74 -12.07
N CYS A 230 5.97 -31.64 -11.67
CA CYS A 230 6.61 -32.36 -10.56
C CYS A 230 6.42 -33.89 -10.60
N LYS A 231 5.78 -34.47 -11.63
CA LYS A 231 5.32 -35.88 -11.71
C LYS A 231 4.84 -36.49 -10.37
N GLY A 232 4.20 -35.67 -9.53
CA GLY A 232 3.75 -36.08 -8.19
C GLY A 232 4.84 -36.29 -7.12
N SER A 233 6.10 -35.96 -7.41
CA SER A 233 7.24 -36.12 -6.50
C SER A 233 7.90 -34.78 -6.18
N CYS A 234 8.09 -34.52 -4.88
CA CYS A 234 8.84 -33.39 -4.36
C CYS A 234 9.89 -33.88 -3.37
N LEU A 235 11.16 -33.57 -3.62
CA LEU A 235 12.30 -34.13 -2.90
C LEU A 235 13.17 -33.02 -2.30
N ALA A 236 13.60 -33.22 -1.05
CA ALA A 236 14.58 -32.35 -0.42
C ALA A 236 15.97 -32.56 -1.03
N SER A 237 16.68 -31.47 -1.33
CA SER A 237 18.03 -31.46 -1.88
C SER A 237 18.86 -30.27 -1.32
N ILE A 238 20.16 -30.26 -1.60
CA ILE A 238 21.15 -29.29 -1.09
C ILE A 238 21.82 -28.52 -2.26
N GLY A 239 21.24 -28.55 -3.45
CA GLY A 239 21.77 -27.82 -4.61
C GLY A 239 21.40 -26.34 -4.62
N ALA A 240 22.31 -25.50 -5.09
CA ALA A 240 22.07 -24.05 -5.23
C ALA A 240 21.03 -23.72 -6.32
N ASP A 241 20.66 -24.69 -7.14
CA ASP A 241 19.67 -24.59 -8.20
C ASP A 241 18.21 -24.71 -7.70
N GLN A 242 17.98 -25.16 -6.46
CA GLN A 242 16.62 -25.17 -5.92
C GLN A 242 16.05 -23.75 -5.73
N PRO A 243 14.72 -23.54 -5.85
CA PRO A 243 13.70 -24.51 -6.25
C PRO A 243 13.69 -24.77 -7.76
N ALA A 244 13.59 -26.04 -8.16
CA ALA A 244 13.65 -26.45 -9.56
C ALA A 244 12.90 -27.75 -9.84
N GLU A 245 12.54 -27.99 -11.10
CA GLU A 245 12.10 -29.31 -11.59
C GLU A 245 13.25 -29.98 -12.35
N VAL A 246 13.45 -31.27 -12.10
CA VAL A 246 14.40 -32.09 -12.86
C VAL A 246 13.83 -32.31 -14.25
N VAL A 247 14.62 -32.05 -15.29
CA VAL A 247 14.17 -32.23 -16.68
C VAL A 247 13.96 -33.71 -17.01
N ASP A 248 13.09 -33.99 -17.99
CA ASP A 248 12.68 -35.36 -18.33
C ASP A 248 13.79 -36.22 -18.92
N ASP A 249 14.80 -35.60 -19.55
CA ASP A 249 15.95 -36.25 -20.17
C ASP A 249 17.14 -36.44 -19.21
N ALA A 250 16.98 -36.09 -17.93
CA ALA A 250 17.99 -36.33 -16.92
C ALA A 250 18.24 -37.84 -16.68
N PRO A 251 19.45 -38.23 -16.24
CA PRO A 251 19.72 -39.58 -15.76
C PRO A 251 18.68 -40.08 -14.74
N ASN A 252 18.33 -41.37 -14.81
CA ASN A 252 17.27 -41.97 -13.97
C ASN A 252 17.53 -41.82 -12.47
N ASP A 253 18.80 -41.80 -12.05
CA ASP A 253 19.23 -41.62 -10.67
C ASP A 253 18.97 -40.21 -10.12
N LEU A 254 18.69 -39.23 -10.99
CA LEU A 254 18.38 -37.85 -10.61
C LEU A 254 16.87 -37.58 -10.46
N ASN A 255 16.02 -38.60 -10.58
CA ASN A 255 14.55 -38.50 -10.49
C ASN A 255 13.92 -37.55 -11.53
N PRO A 256 13.98 -37.88 -12.83
CA PRO A 256 13.44 -37.04 -13.91
C PRO A 256 11.97 -36.66 -13.70
N GLY A 257 11.67 -35.36 -13.80
CA GLY A 257 10.35 -34.79 -13.58
C GLY A 257 9.99 -34.50 -12.13
N ALA A 258 10.82 -34.86 -11.14
CA ALA A 258 10.58 -34.48 -9.74
C ALA A 258 10.90 -33.00 -9.49
N CYS A 259 10.17 -32.38 -8.56
CA CYS A 259 10.51 -31.05 -8.06
C CYS A 259 11.46 -31.14 -6.85
N LEU A 260 12.47 -30.29 -6.82
CA LEU A 260 13.49 -30.24 -5.79
C LEU A 260 13.34 -28.95 -4.98
N TYR A 261 13.29 -29.09 -3.66
CA TYR A 261 13.33 -27.98 -2.71
C TYR A 261 14.51 -28.16 -1.76
N THR A 262 14.94 -27.08 -1.11
CA THR A 262 15.95 -27.17 -0.05
C THR A 262 15.37 -26.91 1.34
N GLU A 263 15.89 -27.59 2.36
CA GLU A 263 15.54 -27.30 3.76
C GLU A 263 16.36 -26.15 4.34
N LYS A 264 17.48 -25.78 3.70
CA LYS A 264 18.40 -24.74 4.17
C LYS A 264 18.15 -23.43 3.42
N GLN A 265 17.42 -22.50 4.03
CA GLN A 265 17.16 -21.21 3.39
C GLN A 265 18.44 -20.43 3.03
N SER A 266 19.54 -20.66 3.73
CA SER A 266 20.83 -20.02 3.47
C SER A 266 21.51 -20.44 2.17
N ILE A 267 21.06 -21.52 1.51
CA ILE A 267 21.62 -21.97 0.22
C ILE A 267 20.84 -21.47 -1.00
N LEU A 268 19.68 -20.85 -0.79
CA LEU A 268 18.87 -20.29 -1.86
C LEU A 268 19.61 -19.11 -2.49
N SER A 269 19.91 -19.20 -3.79
CA SER A 269 20.61 -18.15 -4.51
C SER A 269 20.08 -17.92 -5.92
N CYS A 270 20.23 -16.70 -6.43
CA CYS A 270 19.80 -16.33 -7.77
C CYS A 270 20.76 -16.81 -8.87
N ASP A 271 22.04 -16.91 -8.57
CA ASP A 271 23.11 -17.30 -9.50
C ASP A 271 23.23 -18.81 -9.69
N GLY A 272 22.70 -19.60 -8.75
CA GLY A 272 22.72 -21.07 -8.81
C GLY A 272 22.07 -21.62 -10.09
N SER A 273 22.65 -22.67 -10.63
CA SER A 273 22.20 -23.36 -11.84
C SER A 273 22.64 -24.81 -11.84
N HIS A 274 21.89 -25.69 -12.50
CA HIS A 274 22.30 -27.08 -12.67
C HIS A 274 21.87 -27.61 -14.04
N GLN A 275 22.72 -28.41 -14.68
CA GLN A 275 22.54 -28.85 -16.06
C GLN A 275 21.30 -29.74 -16.28
N HIS A 276 20.77 -30.36 -15.22
CA HIS A 276 19.61 -31.26 -15.28
C HIS A 276 18.37 -30.71 -14.59
N THR A 277 18.34 -29.42 -14.30
CA THR A 277 17.15 -28.81 -13.67
C THR A 277 16.77 -27.51 -14.37
N ARG A 278 15.50 -27.16 -14.24
CA ARG A 278 14.96 -25.86 -14.65
C ARG A 278 14.36 -25.16 -13.44
N ARG A 279 14.81 -23.93 -13.18
CA ARG A 279 14.53 -23.21 -11.93
C ARG A 279 13.21 -22.46 -11.98
N LEU A 280 12.57 -22.29 -10.82
CA LEU A 280 11.45 -21.37 -10.65
C LEU A 280 11.95 -20.05 -10.06
N CYS A 281 11.84 -18.97 -10.84
CA CYS A 281 12.53 -17.72 -10.57
C CYS A 281 11.55 -16.58 -10.23
N PRO A 282 11.76 -15.88 -9.11
CA PRO A 282 11.03 -14.66 -8.78
C PRO A 282 11.75 -13.44 -9.39
N CYS A 283 11.09 -12.76 -10.32
CA CYS A 283 11.62 -11.60 -11.04
C CYS A 283 10.81 -10.34 -10.73
N ALA A 284 11.48 -9.20 -10.52
CA ALA A 284 10.84 -7.90 -10.37
C ALA A 284 11.63 -6.83 -11.14
#